data_AF-A0A6N8B973-F1
#
_entry.id   AF-A0A6N8B973-F1
#
_cell.length_a   1.000
_cell.length_b   1.000
_cell.length_c   1.000
_cell.angle_alpha   90.00
_cell.angle_beta   90.00
_cell.angle_gamma   90.00
#
_symmetry.space_group_name_H-M   'P 1'
#
loop_
_entity.id
_entity.type
_entity.pdbx_description
1 polymer ?
#
loop_
_entity_poly.entity_id
_entity_poly.type
_entity_poly.pdbx_seq_one_letter_code
_entity_poly.pdbx_strand_id
1 'polypeptide(L)'
;MSISTLIVMVVALGMVGISIRERVRLINYRDKDWDAIGESKSSPLSSALTNLVGMAGGIYLSMVLLLTFLEANIPESISLGSVSLEPLATVSIILAIVQPFVLNVVKMRKRF
;
A
#
# COMPACT_ATOMS: atom_id res chain seq x y z
N MET A 1 9.89 22.11 12.06
CA MET A 1 8.87 21.31 11.37
C MET A 1 7.74 22.24 10.96
N SER A 2 7.54 22.44 9.66
CA SER A 2 6.54 23.41 9.14
C SER A 2 5.13 22.85 9.32
N ILE A 3 4.12 23.68 9.56
CA ILE A 3 2.70 23.24 9.65
C ILE A 3 2.30 22.38 8.44
N SER A 4 2.78 22.72 7.24
CA SER A 4 2.56 21.96 6.00
C SER A 4 3.06 20.51 6.11
N THR A 5 4.25 20.29 6.67
CA THR A 5 4.83 18.95 6.86
C THR A 5 4.02 18.09 7.82
N LEU A 6 3.46 18.69 8.88
CA LEU A 6 2.55 18.02 9.81
C LEU A 6 1.28 17.57 9.11
N ILE A 7 0.65 18.46 8.34
CA ILE A 7 -0.58 18.14 7.60
C ILE A 7 -0.33 16.99 6.62
N VAL A 8 0.77 17.03 5.86
CA VAL A 8 1.12 15.96 4.91
C VAL A 8 1.30 14.61 5.61
N MET A 9 2.02 14.58 6.74
CA MET A 9 2.20 13.34 7.51
C MET A 9 0.87 12.77 8.03
N VAL A 10 0.01 13.62 8.58
CA VAL A 10 -1.29 13.20 9.10
C VAL A 10 -2.18 12.63 7.97
N VAL A 11 -2.20 13.30 6.81
CA VAL A 11 -2.93 12.82 5.64
C VAL A 11 -2.37 11.49 5.15
N ALA A 12 -1.04 11.35 5.02
CA ALA A 12 -0.40 10.11 4.59
C ALA A 12 -0.71 8.94 5.55
N LEU A 13 -0.60 9.16 6.86
CA LEU A 13 -0.97 8.17 7.88
C LEU A 13 -2.46 7.81 7.82
N GLY A 14 -3.33 8.80 7.59
CA GLY A 14 -4.75 8.59 7.37
C GLY A 14 -5.02 7.68 6.16
N MET A 15 -4.38 7.94 5.02
CA MET A 15 -4.52 7.12 3.82
C MET A 15 -4.05 5.68 4.03
N VAL A 16 -2.91 5.50 4.71
CA VAL A 16 -2.40 4.17 5.09
C VAL A 16 -3.40 3.47 6.01
N GLY A 17 -3.94 4.16 7.02
CA GLY A 17 -4.95 3.61 7.93
C GLY A 17 -6.21 3.15 7.20
N ILE A 18 -6.71 3.93 6.24
CA ILE A 18 -7.87 3.57 5.42
C ILE A 18 -7.54 2.34 4.54
N SER A 19 -6.36 2.30 3.92
CA SER A 19 -5.91 1.15 3.10
C SER A 19 -5.84 -0.14 3.93
N ILE A 20 -5.27 -0.08 5.13
CA ILE A 20 -5.21 -1.22 6.06
C ILE A 20 -6.62 -1.65 6.44
N ARG A 21 -7.52 -0.72 6.78
CA ARG A 21 -8.91 -1.03 7.12
C ARG A 21 -9.62 -1.79 6.00
N GLU A 22 -9.44 -1.35 4.76
CA GLU A 22 -10.05 -2.02 3.60
C GLU A 22 -9.44 -3.41 3.36
N ARG A 23 -8.12 -3.55 3.52
CA ARG A 23 -7.44 -4.87 3.46
C ARG A 23 -7.98 -5.82 4.52
N VAL A 24 -8.11 -5.37 5.77
CA VAL A 24 -8.70 -6.17 6.86
C VAL A 24 -10.13 -6.60 6.52
N ARG A 25 -10.94 -5.68 5.97
CA ARG A 25 -12.30 -5.96 5.55
C ARG A 25 -12.35 -7.05 4.48
N LEU A 26 -11.48 -6.98 3.47
CA LEU A 26 -11.38 -7.97 2.40
C LEU A 26 -10.96 -9.35 2.93
N ILE A 27 -10.01 -9.40 3.86
CA ILE A 27 -9.53 -10.62 4.53
C ILE A 27 -10.69 -11.27 5.31
N ASN A 28 -11.37 -10.51 6.16
CA ASN A 28 -12.51 -11.00 6.95
C ASN A 28 -13.69 -11.50 6.10
N TYR A 29 -13.91 -10.94 4.91
CA TYR A 29 -14.93 -11.47 3.99
C TYR A 29 -14.53 -12.81 3.35
N ARG A 30 -13.23 -13.10 3.27
CA ARG A 30 -12.69 -14.32 2.67
C ARG A 30 -12.54 -15.44 3.70
N ASP A 31 -12.21 -15.11 4.94
CA ASP A 31 -12.03 -16.07 6.05
C ASP A 31 -13.35 -16.48 6.74
N LYS A 32 -14.52 -16.21 6.13
CA LYS A 32 -15.82 -16.73 6.62
C LYS A 32 -16.05 -18.22 6.31
N ASP A 33 -15.09 -18.90 5.70
CA ASP A 33 -15.08 -20.35 5.56
C ASP A 33 -14.64 -20.99 6.89
N TRP A 34 -15.57 -21.73 7.48
CA TRP A 34 -15.53 -22.28 8.85
C TRP A 34 -14.52 -23.43 9.07
N ASP A 35 -13.65 -23.73 8.09
CA ASP A 35 -12.83 -24.95 8.08
C ASP A 35 -11.50 -24.87 8.87
N ALA A 36 -11.19 -23.76 9.53
CA ALA A 36 -9.90 -23.56 10.21
C ALA A 36 -10.03 -23.38 11.73
N ILE A 37 -10.63 -24.35 12.42
CA ILE A 37 -10.59 -24.44 13.89
C ILE A 37 -9.28 -25.15 14.27
N GLY A 38 -8.22 -24.39 14.56
CA GLY A 38 -6.99 -24.96 15.16
C GLY A 38 -5.66 -24.32 14.75
N GLU A 39 -5.62 -23.52 13.68
CA GLU A 39 -4.39 -22.84 13.28
C GLU A 39 -4.28 -21.46 13.95
N SER A 40 -3.08 -21.13 14.44
CA SER A 40 -2.70 -19.79 14.88
C SER A 40 -2.70 -18.83 13.67
N LYS A 41 -3.89 -18.45 13.18
CA LYS A 41 -4.03 -17.47 12.12
C LYS A 41 -3.50 -16.13 12.61
N SER A 42 -2.55 -15.56 11.85
CA SER A 42 -2.08 -14.19 12.05
C SER A 42 -3.26 -13.23 12.10
N SER A 43 -3.23 -12.28 13.05
CA SER A 43 -4.27 -11.26 13.17
C SER A 43 -4.52 -10.58 11.80
N PRO A 44 -5.77 -10.34 11.39
CA PRO A 44 -6.10 -9.68 10.13
C PRO A 44 -5.34 -8.36 9.91
N LEU A 45 -5.06 -7.63 11.00
CA LEU A 45 -4.27 -6.40 10.97
C LEU A 45 -2.80 -6.68 10.59
N SER A 46 -2.19 -7.68 11.21
CA SER A 46 -0.81 -8.09 10.90
C SER A 46 -0.71 -8.52 9.44
N SER A 47 -1.64 -9.36 8.99
CA SER A 47 -1.73 -9.77 7.59
C SER A 47 -1.93 -8.59 6.64
N ALA A 48 -2.76 -7.60 7.00
CA ALA A 48 -2.96 -6.41 6.18
C ALA A 48 -1.70 -5.54 6.08
N LEU A 49 -0.95 -5.39 7.18
CA LEU A 49 0.33 -4.69 7.22
C LEU A 49 1.38 -5.41 6.36
N THR A 50 1.55 -6.72 6.56
CA THR A 50 2.46 -7.54 5.74
C THR A 50 2.11 -7.44 4.26
N ASN A 51 0.83 -7.49 3.92
CA ASN A 51 0.38 -7.32 2.54
C ASN A 51 0.69 -5.93 1.99
N LEU A 52 0.47 -4.85 2.75
CA LEU A 52 0.76 -3.49 2.30
C LEU A 52 2.27 -3.27 2.08
N VAL A 53 3.09 -3.65 3.06
CA VAL A 53 4.55 -3.48 3.00
C VAL A 53 5.16 -4.37 1.92
N GLY A 54 4.76 -5.64 1.84
CA GLY A 54 5.24 -6.58 0.82
C GLY A 54 4.89 -6.12 -0.60
N MET A 55 3.67 -5.59 -0.79
CA MET A 55 3.26 -4.97 -2.05
C MET A 55 4.10 -3.74 -2.42
N ALA A 56 4.23 -2.79 -1.49
CA ALA A 56 4.97 -1.56 -1.75
C ALA A 56 6.45 -1.86 -2.03
N GLY A 57 7.07 -2.74 -1.24
CA GLY A 57 8.45 -3.17 -1.43
C GLY A 57 8.67 -3.92 -2.74
N GLY A 58 7.75 -4.81 -3.10
CA GLY A 58 7.81 -5.56 -4.35
C GLY A 58 7.67 -4.66 -5.59
N ILE A 59 6.74 -3.72 -5.56
CA ILE A 59 6.57 -2.71 -6.63
C ILE A 59 7.84 -1.86 -6.74
N TYR A 60 8.33 -1.35 -5.61
CA TYR A 60 9.54 -0.53 -5.58
C TYR A 60 10.73 -1.25 -6.19
N LEU A 61 11.03 -2.48 -5.73
CA LEU A 61 12.17 -3.24 -6.21
C LEU A 61 12.05 -3.58 -7.70
N SER A 62 10.84 -3.93 -8.15
CA SER A 62 10.57 -4.20 -9.57
C SER A 62 10.78 -2.95 -10.43
N MET A 63 10.36 -1.79 -9.93
CA MET A 63 10.50 -0.52 -10.63
C MET A 63 11.97 -0.06 -10.66
N VAL A 64 12.73 -0.25 -9.57
CA VAL A 64 14.18 -0.04 -9.53
C VAL A 64 14.84 -0.89 -10.61
N LEU A 65 14.58 -2.20 -10.62
CA LEU A 65 15.13 -3.12 -11.61
C LEU A 65 14.80 -2.69 -13.04
N LEU A 66 13.54 -2.34 -13.31
CA LEU A 66 13.10 -1.88 -14.62
C LEU A 66 13.85 -0.62 -15.06
N LEU A 67 13.97 0.38 -14.18
CA LEU A 67 14.67 1.62 -14.50
C LEU A 67 16.16 1.39 -14.71
N THR A 68 16.78 0.52 -13.91
CA THR A 68 18.17 0.09 -14.10
C THR A 68 18.37 -0.57 -15.46
N PHE A 69 17.48 -1.48 -15.88
CA PHE A 69 17.55 -2.11 -17.20
C PHE A 69 17.34 -1.14 -18.35
N LEU A 70 16.50 -0.12 -18.17
CA LEU A 70 16.25 0.91 -19.17
C LEU A 70 17.36 1.98 -19.20
N GLU A 71 18.33 1.90 -18.29
CA GLU A 71 19.33 2.95 -18.02
C GLU A 71 18.69 4.34 -17.83
N ALA A 72 17.48 4.34 -17.25
CA ALA A 72 16.70 5.53 -17.03
C ALA A 72 17.20 6.26 -15.77
N ASN A 73 17.75 7.46 -15.97
CA ASN A 73 18.22 8.30 -14.88
C ASN A 73 17.06 9.14 -14.32
N ILE A 74 16.57 8.75 -13.15
CA ILE A 74 15.53 9.49 -12.41
C ILE A 74 16.16 10.12 -11.17
N PRO A 75 15.81 11.37 -10.81
CA PRO A 75 16.34 12.00 -9.61
C PRO A 75 16.03 11.20 -8.35
N GLU A 76 17.03 11.07 -7.46
CA GLU A 76 16.89 10.37 -6.17
C GLU A 76 15.81 11.00 -5.28
N SER A 77 15.63 12.32 -5.37
CA SER A 77 14.60 13.01 -4.62
C SER A 77 14.04 14.21 -5.37
N ILE A 78 12.76 14.47 -5.15
CA ILE A 78 12.06 15.65 -5.61
C ILE A 78 11.60 16.43 -4.38
N SER A 79 11.97 17.71 -4.33
CA SER A 79 11.50 18.62 -3.29
C SER A 79 10.10 19.14 -3.62
N LEU A 80 9.15 18.83 -2.76
CA LEU A 80 7.80 19.40 -2.75
C LEU A 80 7.73 20.39 -1.58
N GLY A 81 8.12 21.63 -1.85
CA GLY A 81 8.22 22.68 -0.83
C GLY A 81 9.27 22.34 0.22
N SER A 82 8.84 22.06 1.46
CA SER A 82 9.73 21.72 2.58
C SER A 82 9.94 20.21 2.79
N VAL A 83 9.40 19.35 1.92
CA VAL A 83 9.53 17.89 2.01
C VAL A 83 10.31 17.39 0.81
N SER A 84 11.36 16.61 1.05
CA SER A 84 12.04 15.86 0.00
C SER A 84 11.45 14.46 -0.06
N LEU A 85 10.95 14.06 -1.24
CA LEU A 85 10.35 12.75 -1.46
C LEU A 85 11.15 11.98 -2.50
N GLU A 86 11.38 10.70 -2.22
CA GLU A 86 11.88 9.78 -3.22
C GLU A 86 10.73 9.40 -4.18
N PRO A 87 10.82 9.73 -5.48
CA PRO A 87 9.69 9.59 -6.40
C PRO A 87 9.22 8.14 -6.53
N LEU A 88 10.19 7.22 -6.60
CA LEU A 88 9.94 5.80 -6.85
C LEU A 88 9.25 5.13 -5.66
N ALA A 89 9.75 5.40 -4.45
CA ALA A 89 9.11 4.96 -3.21
C ALA A 89 7.68 5.53 -3.09
N THR A 90 7.51 6.80 -3.43
CA THR A 90 6.21 7.49 -3.38
C THR A 90 5.19 6.81 -4.30
N VAL A 91 5.56 6.57 -5.56
CA VAL A 91 4.68 5.87 -6.53
C VAL A 91 4.36 4.46 -6.05
N SER A 92 5.34 3.73 -5.53
CA SER A 92 5.17 2.35 -5.06
C SER A 92 4.19 2.26 -3.89
N ILE A 93 4.30 3.18 -2.93
CA ILE A 93 3.36 3.27 -1.79
C ILE A 93 1.97 3.67 -2.27
N ILE A 94 1.84 4.65 -3.16
CA ILE A 94 0.54 5.06 -3.71
C ILE A 94 -0.15 3.89 -4.39
N LEU A 95 0.55 3.15 -5.26
CA LEU A 95 0.00 1.97 -5.92
C LEU A 95 -0.42 0.89 -4.92
N ALA A 96 0.40 0.63 -3.90
CA ALA A 96 0.06 -0.30 -2.84
C ALA A 96 -1.16 0.16 -2.01
N ILE A 97 -1.30 1.46 -1.74
CA ILE A 97 -2.46 2.02 -1.04
C ILE A 97 -3.74 1.85 -1.87
N VAL A 98 -3.66 2.08 -3.18
CA VAL A 98 -4.80 2.02 -4.12
C VAL A 98 -5.28 0.59 -4.37
N GLN A 99 -4.39 -0.40 -4.34
CA GLN A 99 -4.70 -1.80 -4.62
C GLN A 99 -6.00 -2.34 -3.98
N PRO A 100 -6.22 -2.27 -2.65
CA PRO A 100 -7.42 -2.86 -2.02
C PRO A 100 -8.73 -2.29 -2.56
N PHE A 101 -8.75 -1.00 -2.94
CA PHE A 101 -9.93 -0.36 -3.51
C PHE A 101 -10.24 -0.90 -4.90
N VAL A 102 -9.22 -1.08 -5.74
CA VAL A 102 -9.37 -1.69 -7.07
C VAL A 102 -9.92 -3.11 -6.96
N LEU A 103 -9.39 -3.91 -6.03
CA LEU A 103 -9.87 -5.27 -5.78
C LEU A 103 -11.33 -5.30 -5.33
N ASN A 104 -11.74 -4.35 -4.48
CA ASN A 104 -13.12 -4.25 -4.03
C ASN A 104 -14.07 -3.92 -5.19
N VAL A 105 -13.73 -2.93 -6.03
CA VAL A 105 -14.53 -2.57 -7.21
C VAL A 105 -14.65 -3.73 -8.21
N VAL A 106 -13.56 -4.45 -8.47
CA VAL A 106 -13.57 -5.64 -9.35
C VAL A 106 -14.46 -6.74 -8.77
N LYS A 107 -14.41 -6.97 -7.45
CA LYS A 107 -15.27 -7.94 -6.78
C LYS A 107 -16.75 -7.57 -6.88
N MET A 108 -17.09 -6.28 -6.75
CA MET A 108 -18.46 -5.80 -6.92
C MET A 108 -18.97 -6.03 -8.35
N ARG A 109 -18.13 -5.78 -9.38
CA ARG A 109 -18.51 -6.01 -10.78
C ARG A 109 -18.70 -7.49 -11.15
N LYS A 110 -18.00 -8.43 -10.50
CA LYS A 110 -18.17 -9.87 -10.76
C LYS A 110 -19.38 -10.50 -10.04
N ARG A 111 -20.08 -9.73 -9.18
CA ARG A 111 -21.21 -10.20 -8.39
C ARG A 111 -22.58 -9.83 -9.01
N PHE A 112 -22.57 -9.00 -10.04
CA PHE A 112 -23.70 -8.71 -10.93
C PHE A 112 -23.45 -9.38 -12.29
#